data_AF-A0A559JHR4-F1
#
_entry.id   AF-A0A559JHR4-F1
#
_cell.length_a   1.000
_cell.length_b   1.000
_cell.length_c   1.000
_cell.angle_alpha   90.00
_cell.angle_beta   90.00
_cell.angle_gamma   90.00
#
_symmetry.space_group_name_H-M   'P 1'
#
loop_
_entity.id
_entity.type
_entity.pdbx_description
1 polymer ?
#
loop_
_entity_poly.entity_id
_entity_poly.type
_entity_poly.pdbx_seq_one_letter_code
_entity_poly.pdbx_strand_id
1 'polypeptide(L)'
;MTNGLSIDNSSNIWEFTVDGSLKKTININAGSYTSTTFINALNNELKAVSAGITAVNDNGMLKFEREMNGSSYTVTNINIYGNKNSGASLNLQVDSGASLNLQVGANSGDNFEISLTDARTGALGINNIDLSTRQGAESSLVNIDHALKTVSQERSRFGAYQNRLEHIQNDLSNYESNLTSAESRIRDVDMAKGMMGLTKNNILSQAAEAMLAQANQEPQAILQLLKSN
;
A
#
# COMPACT_ATOMS: atom_id res chain seq x y z
N MET A 1 -6.31 -19.04 34.16
CA MET A 1 -6.09 -17.60 33.87
C MET A 1 -7.27 -17.18 33.01
N THR A 2 -8.21 -16.45 33.60
CA THR A 2 -9.48 -16.09 32.97
C THR A 2 -9.22 -15.02 31.91
N ASN A 3 -9.52 -15.34 30.64
CA ASN A 3 -9.48 -14.41 29.49
C ASN A 3 -10.61 -13.37 29.57
N GLY A 4 -10.72 -12.68 30.71
CA GLY A 4 -11.74 -11.68 30.97
C GLY A 4 -11.22 -10.27 30.70
N LEU A 5 -12.08 -9.42 30.14
CA LEU A 5 -11.84 -7.98 30.04
C LEU A 5 -11.98 -7.38 31.44
N SER A 6 -10.97 -6.63 31.88
CA SER A 6 -11.02 -5.86 33.13
C SER A 6 -11.23 -4.38 32.80
N ILE A 7 -12.23 -3.77 33.43
CA ILE A 7 -12.61 -2.38 33.20
C ILE A 7 -12.29 -1.58 34.48
N ASP A 8 -11.48 -0.53 34.37
CA ASP A 8 -11.05 0.33 35.50
C ASP A 8 -12.05 1.49 35.76
N ASN A 9 -11.96 2.18 36.90
CA ASN A 9 -12.96 3.20 37.30
C ASN A 9 -12.77 4.61 36.67
N SER A 10 -11.85 4.79 35.72
CA SER A 10 -11.29 6.13 35.46
C SER A 10 -11.96 6.93 34.35
N SER A 11 -12.82 6.33 33.51
CA SER A 11 -13.84 6.98 32.62
C SER A 11 -14.32 5.98 31.56
N ASN A 12 -15.19 5.02 31.89
CA ASN A 12 -15.77 4.07 30.91
C ASN A 12 -17.01 4.64 30.23
N ILE A 13 -16.89 5.87 29.76
CA ILE A 13 -17.96 6.58 29.09
C ILE A 13 -17.90 6.18 27.61
N TRP A 14 -18.93 5.49 27.14
CA TRP A 14 -19.09 5.17 25.73
C TRP A 14 -20.10 6.15 25.14
N GLU A 15 -19.65 7.02 24.23
CA GLU A 15 -20.53 7.91 23.49
C GLU A 15 -21.14 7.20 22.28
N PHE A 16 -22.42 7.46 22.01
CA PHE A 16 -23.11 6.94 20.83
C PHE A 16 -24.05 8.00 20.29
N THR A 17 -24.19 7.96 18.97
CA THR A 17 -25.13 8.77 18.21
C THR A 17 -26.05 7.79 17.50
N VAL A 18 -27.34 7.82 17.80
CA VAL A 18 -28.35 7.00 17.12
C VAL A 18 -29.15 7.91 16.21
N ASP A 19 -29.18 7.59 14.93
CA ASP A 19 -30.01 8.28 13.92
C ASP A 19 -29.87 9.81 13.96
N GLY A 20 -28.62 10.30 14.10
CA GLY A 20 -28.29 11.73 14.10
C GLY A 20 -28.79 12.52 15.34
N SER A 21 -29.35 11.87 16.34
CA SER A 21 -29.82 12.51 17.58
C SER A 21 -28.68 12.91 18.53
N LEU A 22 -29.00 13.70 19.56
CA LEU A 22 -28.07 14.14 20.62
C LEU A 22 -27.14 13.01 21.08
N LYS A 23 -25.86 13.33 21.30
CA LYS A 23 -24.89 12.41 21.88
C LYS A 23 -25.44 11.80 23.16
N LYS A 24 -25.41 10.48 23.23
CA LYS A 24 -25.84 9.74 24.41
C LYS A 24 -24.64 9.01 24.99
N THR A 25 -24.66 8.77 26.29
CA THR A 25 -23.53 8.20 27.04
C THR A 25 -23.97 6.95 27.79
N ILE A 26 -23.18 5.89 27.67
CA ILE A 26 -23.30 4.65 28.45
C ILE A 26 -22.14 4.61 29.41
N ASN A 27 -22.39 4.19 30.65
CA ASN A 27 -21.35 3.86 31.60
C ASN A 27 -21.41 2.38 31.95
N ILE A 28 -20.31 1.66 31.76
CA ILE A 28 -20.18 0.28 32.22
C ILE A 28 -19.46 0.28 33.57
N ASN A 29 -20.10 -0.34 34.57
CA ASN A 29 -19.53 -0.48 35.90
C ASN A 29 -18.14 -1.14 35.86
N ALA A 30 -17.24 -0.78 36.78
CA ALA A 30 -15.95 -1.45 36.87
C ALA A 30 -16.13 -2.90 37.36
N GLY A 31 -15.33 -3.80 36.82
CA GLY A 31 -15.40 -5.22 37.15
C GLY A 31 -14.65 -6.10 36.15
N SER A 32 -14.62 -7.41 36.47
CA SER A 32 -14.12 -8.44 35.57
C SER A 32 -15.26 -9.04 34.77
N TYR A 33 -15.13 -9.00 33.45
CA TYR A 33 -16.17 -9.48 32.52
C TYR A 33 -15.65 -10.60 31.63
N THR A 34 -16.45 -11.65 31.45
CA THR A 34 -16.38 -12.53 30.27
C THR A 34 -17.09 -11.88 29.08
N SER A 35 -16.85 -12.34 27.85
CA SER A 35 -17.51 -11.81 26.65
C SER A 35 -19.03 -11.79 26.79
N THR A 36 -19.64 -12.85 27.34
CA THR A 36 -21.09 -12.94 27.57
C THR A 36 -21.56 -11.95 28.63
N THR A 37 -20.88 -11.84 29.76
CA THR A 37 -21.27 -10.90 30.82
C THR A 37 -21.06 -9.45 30.41
N PHE A 38 -20.03 -9.17 29.60
CA PHE A 38 -19.77 -7.84 29.06
C PHE A 38 -20.88 -7.41 28.10
N ILE A 39 -21.25 -8.29 27.16
CA ILE A 39 -22.33 -8.01 26.20
C ILE A 39 -23.67 -7.81 26.89
N ASN A 40 -23.97 -8.60 27.92
CA ASN A 40 -25.20 -8.42 28.70
C ASN A 40 -25.22 -7.09 29.45
N ALA A 41 -24.09 -6.69 30.06
CA ALA A 41 -23.98 -5.39 30.72
C ALA A 41 -24.15 -4.24 29.72
N LEU A 42 -23.48 -4.32 28.56
CA LEU A 42 -23.57 -3.35 27.49
C LEU A 42 -24.98 -3.24 26.90
N ASN A 43 -25.65 -4.37 26.68
CA ASN A 43 -27.03 -4.41 26.20
C ASN A 43 -28.03 -3.83 27.20
N ASN A 44 -27.83 -4.02 28.50
CA ASN A 44 -28.70 -3.44 29.51
C ASN A 44 -28.62 -1.92 29.51
N GLU A 45 -27.42 -1.37 29.37
CA GLU A 45 -27.24 0.07 29.25
C GLU A 45 -27.73 0.60 27.89
N LEU A 46 -27.49 -0.13 26.79
CA LEU A 46 -27.97 0.25 25.45
C LEU A 46 -29.50 0.35 25.38
N LYS A 47 -30.22 -0.54 26.08
CA LYS A 47 -31.69 -0.50 26.16
C LYS A 47 -32.21 0.79 26.79
N ALA A 48 -31.50 1.33 27.78
CA ALA A 48 -31.93 2.54 28.47
C ALA A 48 -31.82 3.79 27.57
N VAL A 49 -31.01 3.71 26.51
CA VAL A 49 -30.57 4.90 25.81
C VAL A 49 -30.71 4.83 24.29
N SER A 50 -30.96 3.67 23.71
CA SER A 50 -31.22 3.48 22.28
C SER A 50 -32.42 2.56 22.04
N ALA A 51 -33.28 2.93 21.08
CA ALA A 51 -34.40 2.10 20.66
C ALA A 51 -33.90 1.08 19.63
N GLY A 52 -33.50 -0.11 20.10
CA GLY A 52 -33.29 -1.28 19.24
C GLY A 52 -31.85 -1.58 18.82
N ILE A 53 -30.83 -0.92 19.38
CA ILE A 53 -29.43 -1.34 19.18
C ILE A 53 -29.07 -2.39 20.23
N THR A 54 -28.50 -3.49 19.77
CA THR A 54 -27.96 -4.58 20.60
C THR A 54 -26.51 -4.84 20.22
N ALA A 55 -25.67 -5.02 21.23
CA ALA A 55 -24.35 -5.60 21.10
C ALA A 55 -24.46 -7.13 20.99
N VAL A 56 -23.69 -7.72 20.08
CA VAL A 56 -23.60 -9.16 19.85
C VAL A 56 -22.14 -9.60 19.80
N ASN A 57 -21.90 -10.86 20.17
CA ASN A 57 -20.61 -11.52 19.96
C ASN A 57 -20.68 -12.22 18.62
N ASP A 58 -19.89 -11.77 17.66
CA ASP A 58 -19.68 -12.51 16.41
C ASP A 58 -18.26 -13.08 16.40
N ASN A 59 -18.13 -14.37 16.69
CA ASN A 59 -16.87 -15.12 16.66
C ASN A 59 -15.70 -14.48 17.46
N GLY A 60 -16.01 -13.92 18.63
CA GLY A 60 -15.04 -13.28 19.51
C GLY A 60 -14.89 -11.77 19.29
N MET A 61 -15.59 -11.21 18.30
CA MET A 61 -15.62 -9.78 18.01
C MET A 61 -16.91 -9.14 18.52
N LEU A 62 -16.79 -7.95 19.11
CA LEU A 62 -17.94 -7.14 19.50
C LEU A 62 -18.53 -6.48 18.25
N LYS A 63 -19.77 -6.81 17.93
CA LYS A 63 -20.56 -6.15 16.88
C LYS A 63 -21.78 -5.48 17.49
N PHE A 64 -22.33 -4.50 16.78
CA PHE A 64 -23.58 -3.86 17.15
C PHE A 64 -24.54 -3.97 15.99
N GLU A 65 -25.74 -4.43 16.31
CA GLU A 65 -26.81 -4.64 15.37
C GLU A 65 -28.02 -3.83 15.82
N ARG A 66 -28.84 -3.43 14.85
CA ARG A 66 -30.13 -2.81 15.12
C ARG A 66 -31.21 -3.65 14.47
N GLU A 67 -32.22 -4.03 15.23
CA GLU A 67 -33.38 -4.69 14.67
C GLU A 67 -34.40 -3.64 14.23
N MET A 68 -34.73 -3.61 12.94
CA MET A 68 -35.83 -2.81 12.40
C MET A 68 -36.71 -3.72 11.56
N ASN A 69 -38.02 -3.72 11.82
CA ASN A 69 -39.00 -4.49 11.06
C ASN A 69 -38.64 -5.99 10.90
N GLY A 70 -38.08 -6.61 11.95
CA GLY A 70 -37.71 -8.03 11.97
C GLY A 70 -36.42 -8.39 11.21
N SER A 71 -35.67 -7.40 10.73
CA SER A 71 -34.36 -7.58 10.09
C SER A 71 -33.26 -6.94 10.93
N SER A 72 -32.13 -7.64 11.09
CA SER A 72 -30.96 -7.15 11.81
C SER A 72 -30.03 -6.40 10.87
N TYR A 73 -29.66 -5.16 11.23
CA TYR A 73 -28.79 -4.27 10.47
C TYR A 73 -27.51 -4.02 11.24
N THR A 74 -26.35 -4.11 10.59
CA THR A 74 -25.08 -3.78 11.22
C THR A 74 -24.96 -2.26 11.42
N VAL A 75 -24.54 -1.83 12.61
CA VAL A 75 -24.29 -0.41 12.92
C VAL A 75 -22.85 -0.07 12.54
N THR A 76 -22.67 0.75 11.50
CA THR A 76 -21.35 1.03 10.89
C THR A 76 -20.65 2.31 11.40
N ASN A 77 -21.27 3.11 12.27
CA ASN A 77 -20.73 4.41 12.69
C ASN A 77 -20.74 4.58 14.22
N ILE A 78 -19.95 3.75 14.91
CA ILE A 78 -19.81 3.81 16.37
C ILE A 78 -18.49 4.50 16.71
N ASN A 79 -18.58 5.69 17.29
CA ASN A 79 -17.42 6.43 17.78
C ASN A 79 -17.23 6.15 19.28
N ILE A 80 -16.31 5.24 19.63
CA ILE A 80 -15.96 4.96 21.03
C ILE A 80 -14.84 5.91 21.45
N TYR A 81 -15.16 6.94 22.23
CA TYR A 81 -14.16 7.83 22.84
C TYR A 81 -13.85 7.36 24.26
N GLY A 82 -12.59 7.01 24.57
CA GLY A 82 -12.17 6.90 25.98
C GLY A 82 -11.26 5.74 26.40
N ASN A 83 -10.82 4.83 25.53
CA ASN A 83 -9.87 3.80 26.00
C ASN A 83 -8.42 4.32 26.00
N LYS A 84 -7.98 4.89 27.12
CA LYS A 84 -6.57 5.21 27.41
C LYS A 84 -5.83 4.05 28.11
N ASN A 85 -6.24 2.78 27.94
CA ASN A 85 -5.40 1.67 28.35
C ASN A 85 -4.47 1.28 27.21
N SER A 86 -3.21 1.69 27.35
CA SER A 86 -2.07 1.25 26.56
C SER A 86 -2.00 -0.28 26.50
N GLY A 87 -2.50 -0.88 25.42
CA GLY A 87 -2.33 -2.31 25.15
C GLY A 87 -3.46 -3.02 24.40
N ALA A 88 -4.66 -2.45 24.30
CA ALA A 88 -5.77 -3.07 23.56
C ALA A 88 -6.15 -2.23 22.33
N SER A 89 -5.49 -2.49 21.20
CA SER A 89 -5.91 -1.95 19.91
C SER A 89 -7.28 -2.52 19.55
N LEU A 90 -8.33 -1.70 19.61
CA LEU A 90 -9.59 -1.98 18.94
C LEU A 90 -9.32 -1.95 17.43
N ASN A 91 -9.09 -3.12 16.83
CA ASN A 91 -9.03 -3.26 15.39
C ASN A 91 -10.44 -3.08 14.81
N LEU A 92 -10.80 -1.83 14.53
CA LEU A 92 -11.80 -1.50 13.53
C LEU A 92 -11.21 -1.92 12.18
N GLN A 93 -11.49 -3.15 11.76
CA GLN A 93 -11.21 -3.57 10.40
C GLN A 93 -12.21 -2.85 9.50
N VAL A 94 -11.84 -1.63 9.11
CA VAL A 94 -12.29 -1.09 7.81
C VAL A 94 -11.87 -2.16 6.82
N ASP A 95 -12.84 -2.73 6.11
CA ASP A 95 -12.58 -3.66 5.01
C ASP A 95 -11.53 -2.99 4.12
N SER A 96 -10.28 -3.42 4.25
CA SER A 96 -9.19 -2.90 3.47
C SER A 96 -9.47 -3.42 2.09
N GLY A 97 -10.13 -2.60 1.28
CA GLY A 97 -10.40 -2.98 -0.08
C GLY A 97 -9.08 -3.40 -0.75
N ALA A 98 -9.21 -4.28 -1.74
CA ALA A 98 -8.08 -4.97 -2.35
C ALA A 98 -6.91 -4.01 -2.64
N SER A 99 -5.69 -4.35 -2.25
CA SER A 99 -4.53 -3.56 -2.65
C SER A 99 -3.95 -4.08 -3.96
N LEU A 100 -3.59 -3.15 -4.84
CA LEU A 100 -2.88 -3.42 -6.08
C LEU A 100 -1.41 -3.06 -5.88
N ASN A 101 -0.53 -4.06 -5.93
CA ASN A 101 0.90 -3.84 -5.93
C ASN A 101 1.42 -3.75 -7.37
N LEU A 102 1.99 -2.61 -7.72
CA LEU A 102 2.63 -2.37 -9.01
C LEU A 102 4.15 -2.46 -8.84
N GLN A 103 4.81 -3.26 -9.68
CA GLN A 103 6.28 -3.21 -9.78
C GLN A 103 6.64 -1.95 -10.58
N VAL A 104 7.37 -1.01 -9.96
CA VAL A 104 7.68 0.30 -10.55
C VAL A 104 9.19 0.55 -10.73
N GLY A 105 10.03 -0.40 -10.33
CA GLY A 105 11.48 -0.35 -10.51
C GLY A 105 12.08 -1.65 -11.00
N ALA A 106 13.38 -1.62 -11.28
CA ALA A 106 14.12 -2.76 -11.83
C ALA A 106 14.49 -3.82 -10.77
N ASN A 107 14.50 -3.47 -9.48
CA ASN A 107 14.91 -4.38 -8.41
C ASN A 107 13.71 -5.02 -7.71
N SER A 108 13.95 -6.19 -7.13
CA SER A 108 12.97 -6.86 -6.29
C SER A 108 12.63 -5.99 -5.07
N GLY A 109 11.35 -5.74 -4.85
CA GLY A 109 10.86 -4.91 -3.75
C GLY A 109 10.57 -3.45 -4.12
N ASP A 110 10.89 -3.02 -5.35
CA ASP A 110 10.51 -1.70 -5.89
C ASP A 110 9.02 -1.68 -6.26
N ASN A 111 8.17 -1.78 -5.23
CA ASN A 111 6.73 -1.89 -5.37
C ASN A 111 6.05 -0.57 -4.97
N PHE A 112 4.99 -0.25 -5.70
CA PHE A 112 4.06 0.82 -5.38
C PHE A 112 2.69 0.24 -5.08
N GLU A 113 2.27 0.37 -3.82
CA GLU A 113 0.97 -0.13 -3.37
C GLU A 113 -0.12 0.92 -3.56
N ILE A 114 -1.20 0.51 -4.23
CA ILE A 114 -2.44 1.28 -4.37
C ILE A 114 -3.50 0.56 -3.55
N SER A 115 -3.98 1.21 -2.51
CA SER A 115 -5.15 0.73 -1.77
C SER A 115 -6.41 1.05 -2.57
N LEU A 116 -7.19 0.04 -2.95
CA LEU A 116 -8.48 0.23 -3.60
C LEU A 116 -9.55 0.29 -2.51
N THR A 117 -10.43 1.28 -2.58
CA THR A 117 -11.59 1.36 -1.70
C THR A 117 -12.82 0.87 -2.47
N ASP A 118 -13.69 0.09 -1.82
CA ASP A 118 -14.95 -0.35 -2.44
C ASP A 118 -15.92 0.83 -2.57
N ALA A 119 -16.17 1.25 -3.80
CA ALA A 119 -17.08 2.35 -4.15
C ALA A 119 -18.47 1.86 -4.59
N ARG A 120 -18.82 0.59 -4.36
CA ARG A 120 -20.17 0.07 -4.65
C ARG A 120 -21.20 0.67 -3.68
N THR A 121 -22.46 0.73 -4.12
CA THR A 121 -23.57 1.29 -3.36
C THR A 121 -23.75 0.67 -1.97
N GLY A 122 -23.44 -0.63 -1.83
CA GLY A 122 -23.45 -1.34 -0.56
C GLY A 122 -22.37 -0.83 0.42
N ALA A 123 -21.12 -0.74 -0.03
CA ALA A 123 -20.01 -0.25 0.78
C ALA A 123 -20.13 1.25 1.12
N LEU A 124 -20.72 2.03 0.22
CA LEU A 124 -21.01 3.46 0.44
C LEU A 124 -22.27 3.72 1.27
N GLY A 125 -23.03 2.69 1.67
CA GLY A 125 -24.23 2.83 2.50
C GLY A 125 -25.44 3.46 1.78
N ILE A 126 -25.45 3.46 0.45
CA ILE A 126 -26.51 4.07 -0.39
C ILE A 126 -27.37 3.03 -1.12
N ASN A 127 -27.27 1.75 -0.76
CA ASN A 127 -28.00 0.68 -1.44
C ASN A 127 -29.52 0.71 -1.19
N ASN A 128 -29.96 1.31 -0.07
CA ASN A 128 -31.36 1.27 0.36
C ASN A 128 -31.86 2.67 0.76
N ILE A 129 -31.76 3.61 -0.19
CA ILE A 129 -32.30 4.97 -0.06
C ILE A 129 -33.83 4.92 -0.10
N ASP A 130 -34.47 5.57 0.88
CA ASP A 130 -35.93 5.70 0.95
C ASP A 130 -36.32 7.17 0.81
N LEU A 131 -37.12 7.47 -0.21
CA LEU A 131 -37.65 8.81 -0.49
C LEU A 131 -39.17 8.89 -0.28
N SER A 132 -39.81 7.81 0.20
CA SER A 132 -41.26 7.72 0.36
C SER A 132 -41.78 8.57 1.52
N THR A 133 -40.92 8.88 2.50
CA THR A 133 -41.25 9.70 3.66
C THR A 133 -40.28 10.88 3.79
N ARG A 134 -40.73 11.97 4.42
CA ARG A 134 -39.88 13.13 4.69
C ARG A 134 -38.63 12.75 5.51
N GLN A 135 -38.80 11.94 6.55
CA GLN A 135 -37.70 11.50 7.41
C GLN A 135 -36.73 10.57 6.67
N GLY A 136 -37.25 9.68 5.82
CA GLY A 136 -36.44 8.85 4.92
C GLY A 136 -35.60 9.69 3.95
N ALA A 137 -36.19 10.73 3.37
CA ALA A 137 -35.49 11.64 2.47
C ALA A 137 -34.38 12.44 3.18
N GLU A 138 -34.65 12.97 4.39
CA GLU A 138 -33.63 13.67 5.20
C GLU A 138 -32.46 12.74 5.56
N SER A 139 -32.75 11.49 5.95
CA SER A 139 -31.72 10.48 6.26
C SER A 139 -30.92 10.08 5.02
N SER A 140 -31.59 9.95 3.87
CA SER A 140 -30.97 9.60 2.60
C SER A 140 -30.02 10.69 2.11
N LEU A 141 -30.35 11.96 2.30
CA LEU A 141 -29.46 13.08 1.98
C LEU A 141 -28.15 13.03 2.78
N VAL A 142 -28.23 12.67 4.06
CA VAL A 142 -27.03 12.51 4.91
C VAL A 142 -26.16 11.37 4.42
N ASN A 143 -26.75 10.22 4.11
CA ASN A 143 -26.01 9.07 3.59
C ASN A 143 -25.35 9.37 2.23
N ILE A 144 -26.04 10.08 1.34
CA ILE A 144 -25.50 10.51 0.05
C ILE A 144 -24.34 11.50 0.24
N ASP A 145 -24.46 12.48 1.14
CA ASP A 145 -23.38 13.42 1.44
C ASP A 145 -22.11 12.70 1.97
N HIS A 146 -22.31 11.72 2.85
CA HIS A 146 -21.21 10.88 3.35
C HIS A 146 -20.56 10.05 2.23
N ALA A 147 -21.36 9.44 1.36
CA ALA A 147 -20.86 8.69 0.21
C ALA A 147 -20.09 9.60 -0.76
N LEU A 148 -20.60 10.82 -1.04
CA LEU A 148 -19.92 11.80 -1.88
C LEU A 148 -18.58 12.25 -1.30
N LYS A 149 -18.52 12.50 0.03
CA LYS A 149 -17.28 12.84 0.72
C LYS A 149 -16.26 11.71 0.62
N THR A 150 -16.69 10.47 0.83
CA THR A 150 -15.84 9.28 0.70
C THR A 150 -15.27 9.17 -0.73
N VAL A 151 -16.13 9.23 -1.75
CA VAL A 151 -15.70 9.16 -3.16
C VAL A 151 -14.75 10.31 -3.52
N SER A 152 -14.99 11.51 -2.99
CA SER A 152 -14.13 12.67 -3.25
C SER A 152 -12.76 12.54 -2.59
N GLN A 153 -12.69 12.00 -1.38
CA GLN A 153 -11.44 11.67 -0.69
C GLN A 153 -10.66 10.60 -1.47
N GLU A 154 -11.34 9.55 -1.92
CA GLU A 154 -10.70 8.51 -2.75
C GLU A 154 -10.18 9.10 -4.06
N ARG A 155 -10.95 9.93 -4.77
CA ARG A 155 -10.44 10.63 -5.98
C ARG A 155 -9.20 11.48 -5.70
N SER A 156 -9.16 12.17 -4.56
CA SER A 156 -7.98 12.93 -4.15
C SER A 156 -6.77 12.01 -3.91
N ARG A 157 -6.96 10.87 -3.25
CA ARG A 157 -5.91 9.85 -3.07
C ARG A 157 -5.41 9.29 -4.39
N PHE A 158 -6.32 8.96 -5.32
CA PHE A 158 -5.94 8.50 -6.65
C PHE A 158 -5.17 9.56 -7.44
N GLY A 159 -5.52 10.83 -7.33
CA GLY A 159 -4.72 11.92 -7.90
C GLY A 159 -3.31 11.99 -7.32
N ALA A 160 -3.17 11.80 -6.00
CA ALA A 160 -1.85 11.73 -5.36
C ALA A 160 -1.04 10.50 -5.84
N TYR A 161 -1.69 9.33 -6.01
CA TYR A 161 -1.05 8.15 -6.57
C TYR A 161 -0.60 8.38 -8.02
N GLN A 162 -1.42 9.03 -8.85
CA GLN A 162 -1.06 9.40 -10.23
C GLN A 162 0.17 10.31 -10.26
N ASN A 163 0.18 11.40 -9.49
CA ASN A 163 1.34 12.30 -9.41
C ASN A 163 2.61 11.54 -9.00
N ARG A 164 2.51 10.64 -8.03
CA ARG A 164 3.65 9.84 -7.60
C ARG A 164 4.12 8.87 -8.68
N LEU A 165 3.21 8.23 -9.41
CA LEU A 165 3.54 7.37 -10.53
C LEU A 165 4.19 8.16 -11.68
N GLU A 166 3.73 9.37 -11.98
CA GLU A 166 4.36 10.25 -12.97
C GLU A 166 5.78 10.63 -12.55
N HIS A 167 6.01 10.94 -11.27
CA HIS A 167 7.35 11.17 -10.76
C HIS A 167 8.25 9.93 -10.89
N ILE A 168 7.75 8.76 -10.48
CA ILE A 168 8.49 7.50 -10.60
C ILE A 168 8.81 7.20 -12.07
N GLN A 169 7.87 7.43 -12.99
CA GLN A 169 8.08 7.25 -14.41
C GLN A 169 9.21 8.16 -14.93
N ASN A 170 9.17 9.45 -14.59
CA ASN A 170 10.21 10.40 -15.00
C ASN A 170 11.58 10.02 -14.44
N ASP A 171 11.63 9.62 -13.17
CA ASP A 171 12.86 9.15 -12.53
C ASP A 171 13.40 7.88 -13.20
N LEU A 172 12.53 6.94 -13.56
CA LEU A 172 12.90 5.70 -14.24
C LEU A 172 13.42 5.97 -15.66
N SER A 173 12.80 6.87 -16.42
CA SER A 173 13.31 7.27 -17.75
C SER A 173 14.67 7.95 -17.66
N ASN A 174 14.90 8.79 -16.64
CA ASN A 174 16.21 9.37 -16.40
C ASN A 174 17.24 8.29 -16.04
N TYR A 175 16.87 7.34 -15.19
CA TYR A 175 17.72 6.22 -14.81
C TYR A 175 18.06 5.33 -16.02
N GLU A 176 17.09 5.04 -16.88
CA GLU A 176 17.27 4.28 -18.13
C GLU A 176 18.25 4.99 -19.08
N SER A 177 18.12 6.30 -19.27
CA SER A 177 19.05 7.09 -20.10
C SER A 177 20.47 7.07 -19.53
N ASN A 178 20.60 7.18 -18.21
CA ASN A 178 21.89 7.11 -17.51
C ASN A 178 22.53 5.72 -17.63
N LEU A 179 21.74 4.64 -17.46
CA LEU A 179 22.21 3.27 -17.62
C LEU A 179 22.65 2.99 -19.06
N THR A 180 21.85 3.39 -20.05
CA THR A 180 22.18 3.22 -21.47
C THR A 180 23.48 3.96 -21.82
N SER A 181 23.65 5.17 -21.30
CA SER A 181 24.88 5.95 -21.48
C SER A 181 26.09 5.31 -20.80
N ALA A 182 25.91 4.74 -19.61
CA ALA A 182 26.95 4.00 -18.91
C ALA A 182 27.32 2.71 -19.65
N GLU A 183 26.32 1.97 -20.16
CA GLU A 183 26.52 0.77 -20.95
C GLU A 183 27.26 1.09 -22.26
N SER A 184 26.88 2.15 -22.98
CA SER A 184 27.58 2.60 -24.18
C SER A 184 29.04 2.89 -23.88
N ARG A 185 29.35 3.63 -22.80
CA ARG A 185 30.73 3.92 -22.41
C ARG A 185 31.53 2.66 -22.09
N ILE A 186 30.92 1.69 -21.40
CA ILE A 186 31.59 0.42 -21.08
C ILE A 186 31.85 -0.36 -22.38
N ARG A 187 30.84 -0.49 -23.24
CA ARG A 187 30.94 -1.20 -24.53
C ARG A 187 31.97 -0.56 -25.46
N ASP A 188 32.01 0.77 -25.53
CA ASP A 188 32.96 1.53 -26.34
C ASP A 188 34.40 1.37 -25.83
N VAL A 189 34.61 1.38 -24.51
CA VAL A 189 35.92 1.10 -23.90
C VAL A 189 36.39 -0.31 -24.20
N ASP A 190 35.50 -1.30 -24.08
CA ASP A 190 35.83 -2.70 -24.36
C ASP A 190 36.13 -2.94 -25.85
N MET A 191 35.37 -2.31 -26.75
CA MET A 191 35.65 -2.33 -28.19
C MET A 191 36.97 -1.64 -28.53
N ALA A 192 37.24 -0.46 -27.97
CA ALA A 192 38.51 0.24 -28.18
C ALA A 192 39.70 -0.58 -27.72
N LYS A 193 39.60 -1.25 -26.57
CA LYS A 193 40.63 -2.16 -26.05
C LYS A 193 40.84 -3.38 -26.96
N GLY A 194 39.77 -3.99 -27.45
CA GLY A 194 39.82 -5.08 -28.42
C GLY A 194 40.50 -4.66 -29.73
N MET A 195 40.13 -3.48 -30.26
CA MET A 195 40.68 -2.94 -31.49
C MET A 195 42.16 -2.55 -31.33
N MET A 196 42.55 -1.95 -30.21
CA MET A 196 43.97 -1.69 -29.90
C MET A 196 44.78 -2.99 -29.81
N GLY A 197 44.23 -4.04 -29.21
CA GLY A 197 44.85 -5.36 -29.19
C GLY A 197 45.03 -5.94 -30.59
N LEU A 198 43.99 -5.88 -31.41
CA LEU A 198 44.02 -6.32 -32.82
C LEU A 198 45.06 -5.53 -33.62
N THR A 199 45.05 -4.20 -33.52
CA THR A 199 46.02 -3.32 -34.19
C THR A 199 47.45 -3.60 -33.74
N LYS A 200 47.68 -3.78 -32.42
CA LYS A 200 49.00 -4.14 -31.89
C LYS A 200 49.48 -5.48 -32.45
N ASN A 201 48.62 -6.49 -32.49
CA ASN A 201 48.96 -7.81 -33.04
C ASN A 201 49.25 -7.74 -34.54
N ASN A 202 48.46 -6.96 -35.30
CA ASN A 202 48.71 -6.74 -36.73
C ASN A 202 50.04 -6.02 -36.99
N ILE A 203 50.36 -4.97 -36.21
CA ILE A 203 51.66 -4.28 -36.29
C ILE A 203 52.79 -5.23 -35.93
N LEU A 204 52.67 -6.02 -34.87
CA LEU A 204 53.67 -7.01 -34.49
C LEU A 204 53.87 -8.08 -35.57
N SER A 205 52.79 -8.56 -36.20
CA SER A 205 52.87 -9.52 -37.29
C SER A 205 53.58 -8.92 -38.52
N GLN A 206 53.20 -7.71 -38.93
CA GLN A 206 53.86 -7.00 -40.04
C GLN A 206 55.32 -6.66 -39.73
N ALA A 207 55.62 -6.27 -38.49
CA ALA A 207 56.98 -6.00 -38.04
C ALA A 207 57.82 -7.29 -37.97
N ALA A 208 57.25 -8.42 -37.53
CA ALA A 208 57.91 -9.72 -37.52
C ALA A 208 58.22 -10.20 -38.95
N GLU A 209 57.29 -10.01 -39.90
CA GLU A 209 57.53 -10.30 -41.33
C GLU A 209 58.61 -9.40 -41.92
N ALA A 210 58.56 -8.08 -41.66
CA ALA A 210 59.57 -7.14 -42.13
C ALA A 210 60.95 -7.40 -41.50
N MET A 211 61.00 -7.75 -40.21
CA MET A 211 62.22 -8.14 -39.52
C MET A 211 62.76 -9.48 -40.03
N LEU A 212 61.91 -10.47 -40.32
CA LEU A 212 62.32 -11.71 -40.99
C LEU A 212 62.89 -11.43 -42.38
N ALA A 213 62.26 -10.54 -43.15
CA ALA A 213 62.77 -10.15 -44.47
C ALA A 213 64.15 -9.45 -44.36
N GLN A 214 64.31 -8.52 -43.41
CA GLN A 214 65.57 -7.82 -43.17
C GLN A 214 66.67 -8.75 -42.65
N ALA A 215 66.35 -9.63 -41.69
CA ALA A 215 67.26 -10.62 -41.13
C ALA A 215 67.65 -11.71 -42.15
N ASN A 216 66.86 -11.93 -43.20
CA ASN A 216 67.24 -12.81 -44.31
C ASN A 216 68.11 -12.09 -45.36
N GLN A 217 68.04 -10.76 -45.47
CA GLN A 217 68.88 -9.98 -46.38
C GLN A 217 70.29 -9.73 -45.83
N GLU A 218 70.44 -9.56 -44.51
CA GLU A 218 71.75 -9.37 -43.85
C GLU A 218 72.76 -10.51 -44.16
N PRO A 219 72.40 -11.81 -44.00
CA PRO A 219 73.28 -12.93 -44.32
C PRO A 219 73.61 -13.00 -45.81
N GLN A 220 72.70 -12.59 -46.70
CA GLN A 220 72.94 -12.57 -48.15
C GLN A 220 73.96 -11.48 -48.53
N ALA A 221 73.90 -10.32 -47.89
CA ALA A 221 74.90 -9.26 -48.08
C ALA A 221 76.29 -9.72 -47.58
N ILE A 222 76.36 -10.44 -46.46
CA ILE A 222 77.62 -10.99 -45.95
C ILE A 222 78.14 -12.13 -46.86
N LEU A 223 77.27 -12.97 -47.40
CA LEU A 223 77.64 -14.00 -48.38
C LEU A 223 78.14 -13.42 -49.71
N GLN A 224 77.66 -12.25 -50.11
CA GLN A 224 78.23 -11.52 -51.27
C GLN A 224 79.64 -11.01 -50.95
N LEU A 225 79.88 -10.49 -49.74
CA LEU A 225 81.21 -10.05 -49.28
C LEU A 225 82.21 -11.22 -49.13
N LEU A 226 81.75 -12.41 -48.74
CA LEU A 226 82.56 -13.62 -48.67
C LEU A 226 82.83 -14.28 -50.03
N LYS A 227 82.04 -13.95 -51.06
CA LYS A 227 82.25 -14.41 -52.46
C LYS A 227 83.04 -13.40 -53.30
N SER A 228 83.15 -12.15 -52.85
CA SER A 228 83.81 -11.05 -53.58
C SER A 228 85.24 -10.75 -53.10
N ASN A 229 85.80 -11.58 -52.20
CA ASN A 229 87.22 -11.65 -51.87
C ASN A 229 87.74 -13.05 -52.20
#